data_AF-A0A962QGN0-F1
#
_entry.id   AF-A0A962QGN0-F1
#
_cell.length_a   1.000
_cell.length_b   1.000
_cell.length_c   1.000
_cell.angle_alpha   90.00
_cell.angle_beta   90.00
_cell.angle_gamma   90.00
#
_symmetry.space_group_name_H-M   'P 1'
#
loop_
_entity.id
_entity.type
_entity.pdbx_description
1 polymer ?
#
loop_
_entity_poly.entity_id
_entity_poly.type
_entity_poly.pdbx_seq_one_letter_code
_entity_poly.pdbx_strand_id
1 'polypeptide(L)'
;WEILDAFAAAAEQAGFPRTDDFNTGDNTGVGYFEVNQRAGWRWNTVKAFLRPLKNRANLTIWTEAQARQLVFATGADGRPRCSGVSVQRAGEATNVLATREVILSAGAIGSPQLLQLSGIGPAEHLKAHGIEVIQDTPGVGSNLQDHLQIRAVFKVEGVQTLNTLANSWFGKARIGLEYLLKRSGPMSMSPSQLGAFARSDPSRPHANLEYHVQPLSLDAFGEDLHTFPAFTA
;
A
#
# COMPACT_ATOMS: atom_id res chain seq x y z
N TRP A 1 12.16 -20.02 -5.23
CA TRP A 1 11.31 -20.67 -6.25
C TRP A 1 12.13 -20.69 -7.50
N GLU A 2 12.35 -21.85 -8.14
CA GLU A 2 13.29 -21.97 -9.27
C GLU A 2 12.99 -20.96 -10.40
N ILE A 3 11.71 -20.70 -10.71
CA ILE A 3 11.32 -19.71 -11.72
C ILE A 3 11.79 -18.29 -11.40
N LEU A 4 11.88 -17.91 -10.12
CA LEU A 4 12.36 -16.59 -9.71
C LEU A 4 13.88 -16.49 -9.88
N ASP A 5 14.60 -17.54 -9.51
CA ASP A 5 16.06 -17.60 -9.68
C ASP A 5 16.45 -17.61 -11.17
N ALA A 6 15.67 -18.31 -12.00
CA ALA A 6 15.79 -18.31 -13.45
C ALA A 6 15.50 -16.93 -14.07
N PHE A 7 14.46 -16.23 -13.60
CA PHE A 7 14.16 -14.86 -14.03
C PHE A 7 15.32 -13.91 -13.69
N ALA A 8 15.85 -13.98 -12.46
CA ALA A 8 16.98 -13.16 -12.05
C ALA A 8 18.23 -13.41 -12.90
N ALA A 9 18.52 -14.67 -13.22
CA ALA A 9 19.62 -15.01 -14.13
C ALA A 9 19.40 -14.49 -15.56
N ALA A 10 18.17 -14.54 -16.07
CA ALA A 10 17.83 -13.97 -17.37
C ALA A 10 17.96 -12.44 -17.40
N ALA A 11 17.54 -11.75 -16.34
CA ALA A 11 17.70 -10.31 -16.20
C ALA A 11 19.19 -9.90 -16.15
N GLU A 12 20.02 -10.67 -15.45
CA GLU A 12 21.47 -10.49 -15.42
C GLU A 12 22.11 -10.66 -16.80
N GLN A 13 21.71 -11.69 -17.56
CA GLN A 13 22.13 -11.90 -18.95
C GLN A 13 21.68 -10.76 -19.88
N ALA A 14 20.54 -10.11 -19.57
CA ALA A 14 20.04 -8.94 -20.28
C ALA A 14 20.72 -7.62 -19.85
N GLY A 15 21.70 -7.67 -18.94
CA GLY A 15 22.49 -6.53 -18.50
C GLY A 15 21.97 -5.82 -17.26
N PHE A 16 21.00 -6.39 -16.54
CA PHE A 16 20.52 -5.84 -15.26
C PHE A 16 21.24 -6.53 -14.10
N PRO A 17 22.13 -5.83 -13.36
CA PRO A 17 22.93 -6.45 -12.32
C PRO A 17 22.06 -7.01 -11.20
N ARG A 18 22.54 -8.05 -10.51
CA ARG A 18 21.93 -8.48 -9.26
C ARG A 18 22.14 -7.43 -8.18
N THR A 19 21.15 -7.26 -7.32
CA THR A 19 21.25 -6.48 -6.10
C THR A 19 20.71 -7.26 -4.91
N ASP A 20 21.42 -7.16 -3.80
CA ASP A 20 20.98 -7.71 -2.52
C ASP A 20 20.11 -6.72 -1.74
N ASP A 21 20.12 -5.44 -2.12
CA ASP A 21 19.36 -4.38 -1.45
C ASP A 21 19.03 -3.22 -2.40
N PHE A 22 17.73 -3.03 -2.67
CA PHE A 22 17.20 -1.92 -3.48
C PHE A 22 17.24 -0.56 -2.76
N ASN A 23 17.51 -0.53 -1.46
CA ASN A 23 17.35 0.67 -0.61
C ASN A 23 18.67 1.43 -0.38
N THR A 24 19.72 1.11 -1.15
CA THR A 24 21.06 1.71 -0.99
C THR A 24 21.20 3.10 -1.64
N GLY A 25 20.16 3.58 -2.31
CA GLY A 25 20.12 4.89 -2.99
C GLY A 25 20.10 4.80 -4.52
N ASP A 26 20.45 3.65 -5.10
CA ASP A 26 20.16 3.27 -6.48
C ASP A 26 19.48 1.90 -6.47
N ASN A 27 18.26 1.84 -6.98
CA ASN A 27 17.47 0.62 -7.03
C ASN A 27 17.71 -0.21 -8.30
N THR A 28 18.53 0.26 -9.25
CA THR A 28 18.76 -0.42 -10.52
C THR A 28 19.24 -1.86 -10.32
N GLY A 29 18.58 -2.81 -10.97
CA GLY A 29 18.98 -4.22 -10.93
C GLY A 29 17.83 -5.17 -10.63
N VAL A 30 18.16 -6.42 -10.33
CA VAL A 30 17.22 -7.51 -10.03
C VAL A 30 17.58 -8.15 -8.69
N GLY A 31 16.58 -8.46 -7.86
CA GLY A 31 16.81 -8.89 -6.49
C GLY A 31 15.52 -9.29 -5.76
N TYR A 32 15.66 -9.91 -4.60
CA TYR A 32 14.51 -10.25 -3.76
C TYR A 32 14.06 -9.02 -2.95
N PHE A 33 12.74 -8.81 -2.87
CA PHE A 33 12.19 -7.75 -2.05
C PHE A 33 12.27 -8.10 -0.57
N GLU A 34 12.67 -7.12 0.24
CA GLU A 34 12.40 -7.17 1.68
C GLU A 34 10.90 -7.02 1.94
N VAL A 35 10.43 -7.67 3.00
CA VAL A 35 9.00 -7.70 3.33
C VAL A 35 8.76 -7.22 4.77
N ASN A 36 7.69 -6.46 4.95
CA ASN A 36 7.21 -6.04 6.27
C ASN A 36 6.56 -7.22 7.02
N GLN A 37 7.39 -8.12 7.54
CA GLN A 37 6.98 -9.33 8.24
C GLN A 37 7.87 -9.63 9.45
N ARG A 38 7.31 -10.35 10.43
CA ARG A 38 8.04 -10.85 11.59
C ARG A 38 7.57 -12.27 11.89
N ALA A 39 8.50 -13.24 11.82
CA ALA A 39 8.22 -14.66 12.03
C ALA A 39 7.03 -15.18 11.19
N GLY A 40 7.01 -14.85 9.90
CA GLY A 40 5.96 -15.25 8.95
C GLY A 40 4.64 -14.51 9.09
N TRP A 41 4.54 -13.52 9.99
CA TRP A 41 3.35 -12.69 10.16
C TRP A 41 3.53 -11.32 9.53
N ARG A 42 2.48 -10.82 8.85
CA ARG A 42 2.38 -9.41 8.46
C ARG A 42 2.68 -8.49 9.65
N TRP A 43 3.65 -7.59 9.46
CA TRP A 43 4.02 -6.56 10.41
C TRP A 43 3.54 -5.21 9.87
N ASN A 44 2.59 -4.57 10.55
CA ASN A 44 1.98 -3.31 10.11
C ASN A 44 2.11 -2.23 11.18
N THR A 45 1.79 -0.99 10.82
CA THR A 45 1.90 0.19 11.69
C THR A 45 1.11 0.03 12.99
N VAL A 46 -0.08 -0.57 12.95
CA VAL A 46 -0.88 -0.85 14.16
C VAL A 46 -0.13 -1.79 15.10
N LYS A 47 0.43 -2.91 14.62
CA LYS A 47 1.19 -3.85 15.44
C LYS A 47 2.48 -3.22 15.99
N ALA A 48 3.18 -2.45 15.15
CA ALA A 48 4.46 -1.87 15.49
C ALA A 48 4.34 -0.70 16.49
N PHE A 49 3.38 0.20 16.28
CA PHE A 49 3.32 1.48 16.99
C PHE A 49 2.11 1.64 17.90
N LEU A 50 0.91 1.21 17.49
CA LEU A 50 -0.32 1.47 18.28
C LEU A 50 -0.60 0.39 19.32
N ARG A 51 -0.52 -0.89 18.95
CA ARG A 51 -0.84 -2.02 19.81
C ARG A 51 0.00 -2.06 21.10
N PRO A 52 1.32 -1.77 21.08
CA PRO A 52 2.11 -1.71 22.31
C PRO A 52 1.70 -0.56 23.24
N LEU A 53 1.07 0.49 22.70
CA LEU A 53 0.79 1.75 23.40
C LEU A 53 -0.69 1.93 23.75
N LYS A 54 -1.58 1.05 23.28
CA LYS A 54 -3.04 1.21 23.35
C LYS A 54 -3.63 1.38 24.76
N ASN A 55 -2.89 0.97 25.80
CA ASN A 55 -3.33 1.04 27.20
C ASN A 55 -2.79 2.29 27.92
N ARG A 56 -2.02 3.15 27.26
CA ARG A 56 -1.51 4.38 27.88
C ARG A 56 -2.66 5.36 28.13
N ALA A 57 -2.75 5.91 29.33
CA ALA A 57 -3.83 6.82 29.72
C ALA A 57 -3.90 8.11 28.88
N ASN A 58 -2.79 8.51 28.26
CA ASN A 58 -2.71 9.69 27.39
C ASN A 58 -2.95 9.40 25.90
N LEU A 59 -3.40 8.19 25.54
CA LEU A 59 -3.75 7.83 24.17
C LEU A 59 -5.17 7.27 24.13
N THR A 60 -6.04 7.90 23.34
CA THR A 60 -7.37 7.39 23.05
C THR A 60 -7.44 7.02 21.57
N ILE A 61 -7.90 5.79 21.29
CA ILE A 61 -8.07 5.28 19.92
C ILE A 61 -9.56 5.04 19.71
N TRP A 62 -10.14 5.72 18.74
CA TRP A 62 -11.51 5.45 18.28
C TRP A 62 -11.46 4.68 16.97
N THR A 63 -12.10 3.51 16.94
CA THR A 63 -12.41 2.76 15.72
C THR A 63 -13.86 3.00 15.32
N GLU A 64 -14.20 2.67 14.07
CA GLU A 64 -15.56 2.86 13.55
C GLU A 64 -16.06 4.32 13.71
N ALA A 65 -15.12 5.26 13.56
CA ALA A 65 -15.33 6.69 13.73
C ALA A 65 -14.88 7.40 12.43
N GLN A 66 -15.81 7.64 11.51
CA GLN A 66 -15.51 8.24 10.22
C GLN A 66 -15.42 9.77 10.37
N ALA A 67 -14.27 10.35 10.07
CA ALA A 67 -14.15 11.81 9.96
C ALA A 67 -15.02 12.33 8.80
N ARG A 68 -15.83 13.36 9.09
CA ARG A 68 -16.80 13.96 8.17
C ARG A 68 -16.37 15.33 7.70
N GLN A 69 -15.90 16.16 8.63
CA GLN A 69 -15.54 17.55 8.38
C GLN A 69 -14.61 18.06 9.48
N LEU A 70 -13.63 18.88 9.13
CA LEU A 70 -12.82 19.63 10.08
C LEU A 70 -13.66 20.76 10.68
N VAL A 71 -13.44 21.02 11.97
CA VAL A 71 -14.14 22.09 12.70
C VAL A 71 -13.19 23.27 12.82
N PHE A 72 -13.70 24.48 12.57
CA PHE A 72 -12.91 25.71 12.63
C PHE A 72 -13.45 26.65 13.71
N ALA A 73 -12.53 27.40 14.31
CA ALA A 73 -12.82 28.53 15.18
C ALA A 73 -12.00 29.74 14.72
N THR A 74 -12.38 30.95 15.13
CA THR A 74 -11.57 32.14 14.88
C THR A 74 -10.31 32.12 15.76
N GLY A 75 -9.15 32.17 15.13
CA GLY A 75 -7.86 32.28 15.80
C GLY A 75 -7.64 33.66 16.43
N ALA A 76 -6.59 33.78 17.26
CA ALA A 76 -6.22 35.04 17.90
C ALA A 76 -5.81 36.13 16.89
N ASP A 77 -5.39 35.73 15.69
CA ASP A 77 -5.06 36.58 14.55
C ASP A 77 -6.27 36.90 13.64
N GLY A 78 -7.48 36.48 14.04
CA GLY A 78 -8.70 36.65 13.27
C GLY A 78 -8.86 35.67 12.11
N ARG A 79 -7.92 34.74 11.90
CA ARG A 79 -7.97 33.77 10.80
C ARG A 79 -8.63 32.46 11.22
N PRO A 80 -9.17 31.66 10.28
CA PRO A 80 -9.68 30.33 10.60
C PRO A 80 -8.58 29.45 11.20
N ARG A 81 -8.85 28.90 12.39
CA ARG A 81 -8.02 27.89 13.06
C ARG A 81 -8.79 26.57 13.13
N CYS A 82 -8.22 25.50 12.58
CA CYS A 82 -8.75 24.15 12.77
C CYS A 82 -8.71 23.79 14.27
N SER A 83 -9.89 23.62 14.86
CA SER A 83 -10.09 23.38 16.29
C SER A 83 -10.51 21.95 16.61
N GLY A 84 -10.77 21.12 15.59
CA GLY A 84 -11.18 19.74 15.79
C GLY A 84 -11.65 19.05 14.52
N VAL A 85 -12.37 17.95 14.71
CA VAL A 85 -12.99 17.16 13.64
C VAL A 85 -14.35 16.69 14.08
N SER A 86 -15.34 16.80 13.20
CA SER A 86 -16.63 16.12 13.34
C SER A 86 -16.47 14.68 12.85
N VAL A 87 -16.84 13.72 13.70
CA VAL A 87 -16.80 12.30 13.38
C VAL A 87 -18.19 11.69 13.48
N GLN A 88 -18.47 10.73 12.61
CA GLN A 88 -19.61 9.84 12.75
C GLN A 88 -19.19 8.58 13.48
N ARG A 89 -19.84 8.28 14.60
CA ARG A 89 -19.58 7.06 15.37
C ARG A 89 -20.88 6.54 15.95
N ALA A 90 -21.11 5.23 15.85
CA ALA A 90 -22.32 4.57 16.37
C ALA A 90 -23.65 5.21 15.91
N GLY A 91 -23.71 5.73 14.69
CA GLY A 91 -24.93 6.37 14.17
C GLY A 91 -25.09 7.86 14.52
N GLU A 92 -24.21 8.42 15.34
CA GLU A 92 -24.27 9.82 15.77
C GLU A 92 -23.06 10.63 15.30
N ALA A 93 -23.29 11.92 15.07
CA ALA A 93 -22.22 12.88 14.80
C ALA A 93 -21.71 13.46 16.12
N THR A 94 -20.40 13.48 16.32
CA THR A 94 -19.75 14.04 17.52
C THR A 94 -18.53 14.85 17.12
N ASN A 95 -18.34 16.01 17.74
CA ASN A 95 -17.15 16.82 17.53
C ASN A 95 -16.06 16.44 18.54
N VAL A 96 -14.85 16.19 18.03
CA VAL A 96 -13.64 15.99 18.83
C VAL A 96 -12.76 17.22 18.67
N LEU A 97 -12.55 17.95 19.76
CA LEU A 97 -11.79 19.20 19.76
C LEU A 97 -10.33 18.99 20.16
N ALA A 98 -9.44 19.77 19.56
CA ALA A 98 -8.01 19.76 19.81
C ALA A 98 -7.53 21.09 20.40
N THR A 99 -6.85 21.02 21.55
CA THR A 99 -6.30 22.19 22.23
C THR A 99 -5.06 22.74 21.54
N ARG A 100 -4.31 21.90 20.82
CA ARG A 100 -3.08 22.28 20.11
C ARG A 100 -3.29 22.21 18.61
N GLU A 101 -3.31 20.99 18.07
CA GLU A 101 -3.22 20.76 16.63
C GLU A 101 -4.13 19.60 16.21
N VAL A 102 -4.55 19.64 14.95
CA VAL A 102 -5.21 18.52 14.25
C VAL A 102 -4.25 18.07 13.15
N ILE A 103 -3.86 16.80 13.17
CA ILE A 103 -2.97 16.21 12.15
C ILE A 103 -3.81 15.31 11.26
N LEU A 104 -3.84 15.61 9.96
CA LEU A 104 -4.59 14.85 8.97
C LEU A 104 -3.73 13.72 8.39
N SER A 105 -4.16 12.47 8.63
CA SER A 105 -3.46 11.26 8.17
C SER A 105 -4.41 10.31 7.44
N ALA A 106 -5.33 10.85 6.62
CA ALA A 106 -6.38 10.10 5.92
C ALA A 106 -5.93 9.55 4.54
N GLY A 107 -4.61 9.52 4.27
CA GLY A 107 -4.04 9.04 3.01
C GLY A 107 -4.20 10.01 1.84
N ALA A 108 -3.61 9.66 0.68
CA ALA A 108 -3.60 10.50 -0.53
C ALA A 108 -5.00 10.75 -1.14
N ILE A 109 -5.98 9.91 -0.82
CA ILE A 109 -7.37 10.05 -1.28
C ILE A 109 -8.25 10.73 -0.22
N GLY A 110 -8.24 10.21 1.01
CA GLY A 110 -9.13 10.70 2.06
C GLY A 110 -8.75 12.09 2.59
N SER A 111 -7.45 12.44 2.58
CA SER A 111 -7.00 13.75 3.08
C SER A 111 -7.48 14.92 2.21
N PRO A 112 -7.24 14.95 0.88
CA PRO A 112 -7.75 16.03 0.05
C PRO A 112 -9.28 16.06 0.03
N GLN A 113 -9.95 14.91 0.05
CA GLN A 113 -11.40 14.85 0.17
C GLN A 113 -11.89 15.52 1.45
N LEU A 114 -11.32 15.19 2.60
CA LEU A 114 -11.74 15.79 3.88
C LEU A 114 -11.44 17.29 3.93
N LEU A 115 -10.30 17.73 3.40
CA LEU A 115 -9.98 19.16 3.29
C LEU A 115 -11.02 19.90 2.45
N GLN A 116 -11.38 19.36 1.28
CA GLN A 116 -12.37 19.97 0.40
C GLN A 116 -13.75 20.00 1.05
N LEU A 117 -14.21 18.90 1.66
CA LEU A 117 -15.45 18.85 2.44
C LEU A 117 -15.48 19.85 3.61
N SER A 118 -14.31 20.30 4.04
CA SER A 118 -14.13 21.26 5.13
C SER A 118 -13.86 22.68 4.64
N GLY A 119 -14.04 22.97 3.35
CA GLY A 119 -13.88 24.31 2.80
C GLY A 119 -12.43 24.71 2.46
N ILE A 120 -11.49 23.76 2.44
CA ILE A 120 -10.10 23.98 2.05
C ILE A 120 -9.84 23.27 0.71
N GLY A 121 -9.73 24.03 -0.37
CA GLY A 121 -9.54 23.48 -1.71
C GLY A 121 -9.82 24.48 -2.83
N PRO A 122 -9.88 24.04 -4.10
CA PRO A 122 -10.11 24.94 -5.23
C PRO A 122 -11.47 25.64 -5.11
N ALA A 123 -11.50 26.97 -4.93
CA ALA A 123 -12.72 27.70 -4.54
C ALA A 123 -13.91 27.45 -5.48
N GLU A 124 -13.71 27.46 -6.79
CA GLU A 124 -14.79 27.24 -7.76
C GLU A 124 -15.37 25.81 -7.68
N HIS A 125 -14.51 24.81 -7.46
CA HIS A 125 -14.95 23.43 -7.27
C HIS A 125 -15.78 23.27 -5.99
N LEU A 126 -15.35 23.92 -4.89
CA LEU A 126 -16.07 23.91 -3.62
C LEU A 126 -17.45 24.58 -3.74
N LYS A 127 -17.50 25.79 -4.32
CA LYS A 127 -18.75 26.52 -4.55
C LYS A 127 -19.73 25.72 -5.41
N ALA A 128 -19.24 25.03 -6.45
CA ALA A 128 -20.08 24.18 -7.30
C ALA A 128 -20.77 23.03 -6.54
N HIS A 129 -20.22 22.61 -5.40
CA HIS A 129 -20.80 21.60 -4.52
C HIS A 129 -21.52 22.19 -3.29
N GLY A 130 -21.73 23.51 -3.26
CA GLY A 130 -22.41 24.19 -2.13
C GLY A 130 -21.59 24.24 -0.84
N ILE A 131 -20.26 24.10 -0.93
CA ILE A 131 -19.35 24.13 0.22
C ILE A 131 -18.82 25.56 0.40
N GLU A 132 -18.93 26.08 1.63
CA GLU A 132 -18.33 27.37 2.00
C GLU A 132 -16.80 27.31 1.89
N VAL A 133 -16.20 28.31 1.22
CA VAL A 133 -14.76 28.39 1.05
C VAL A 133 -14.13 29.07 2.26
N ILE A 134 -13.41 28.28 3.07
CA ILE A 134 -12.59 28.78 4.18
C ILE A 134 -11.24 29.26 3.66
N GLN A 135 -10.62 28.48 2.76
CA GLN A 135 -9.33 28.77 2.18
C GLN A 135 -9.27 28.26 0.74
N ASP A 136 -9.11 29.17 -0.22
CA ASP A 136 -8.85 28.79 -1.61
C ASP A 136 -7.45 28.20 -1.74
N THR A 137 -7.39 26.90 -2.00
CA THR A 137 -6.14 26.13 -2.13
C THR A 137 -6.23 25.20 -3.36
N PRO A 138 -5.92 25.71 -4.56
CA PRO A 138 -6.07 24.96 -5.82
C PRO A 138 -5.28 23.65 -5.89
N GLY A 139 -4.19 23.53 -5.11
CA GLY A 139 -3.38 22.31 -5.05
C GLY A 139 -4.04 21.12 -4.34
N VAL A 140 -5.09 21.34 -3.51
CA VAL A 140 -5.73 20.24 -2.77
C VAL A 140 -6.49 19.34 -3.73
N GLY A 141 -6.09 18.06 -3.77
CA GLY A 141 -6.65 17.05 -4.68
C GLY A 141 -5.99 17.02 -6.06
N SER A 142 -5.05 17.92 -6.33
CA SER A 142 -4.23 17.92 -7.53
C SER A 142 -2.96 17.09 -7.35
N ASN A 143 -2.20 16.87 -8.44
CA ASN A 143 -0.92 16.16 -8.42
C ASN A 143 -1.00 14.74 -7.82
N LEU A 144 -2.11 14.03 -8.06
CA LEU A 144 -2.20 12.60 -7.75
C LEU A 144 -1.19 11.85 -8.63
N GLN A 145 -0.34 11.08 -7.98
CA GLN A 145 0.63 10.20 -8.65
C GLN A 145 0.40 8.80 -8.12
N ASP A 146 0.41 7.85 -9.04
CA ASP A 146 0.33 6.43 -8.75
C ASP A 146 1.14 5.68 -9.82
N HIS A 147 1.52 4.44 -9.54
CA HIS A 147 2.25 3.61 -10.49
C HIS A 147 1.26 2.78 -11.30
N LEU A 148 1.14 3.07 -12.59
CA LEU A 148 0.35 2.24 -13.49
C LEU A 148 1.02 0.87 -13.63
N GLN A 149 0.30 -0.19 -13.28
CA GLN A 149 0.79 -1.56 -13.36
C GLN A 149 0.13 -2.31 -14.52
N ILE A 150 0.95 -2.94 -15.35
CA ILE A 150 0.53 -3.92 -16.36
C ILE A 150 0.83 -5.31 -15.81
N ARG A 151 -0.09 -6.26 -16.03
CA ARG A 151 0.09 -7.65 -15.60
C ARG A 151 0.29 -8.54 -16.81
N ALA A 152 1.50 -9.10 -16.98
CA ALA A 152 1.74 -10.11 -17.99
C ALA A 152 1.82 -11.49 -17.34
N VAL A 153 1.06 -12.46 -17.87
CA VAL A 153 1.01 -13.83 -17.39
C VAL A 153 1.65 -14.76 -18.42
N PHE A 154 2.60 -15.57 -17.97
CA PHE A 154 3.33 -16.50 -18.82
C PHE A 154 3.16 -17.93 -18.32
N LYS A 155 2.66 -18.81 -19.19
CA LYS A 155 2.61 -20.25 -18.92
C LYS A 155 4.02 -20.83 -18.96
N VAL A 156 4.29 -21.77 -18.07
CA VAL A 156 5.60 -22.43 -17.98
C VAL A 156 5.45 -23.94 -17.91
N GLU A 157 6.50 -24.64 -18.35
CA GLU A 157 6.60 -26.09 -18.30
C GLU A 157 7.85 -26.49 -17.49
N GLY A 158 7.82 -27.68 -16.87
CA GLY A 158 8.97 -28.22 -16.14
C GLY A 158 9.30 -27.55 -14.80
N VAL A 159 8.60 -26.47 -14.42
CA VAL A 159 8.86 -25.73 -13.17
C VAL A 159 7.61 -25.70 -12.28
N GLN A 160 7.83 -25.89 -10.98
CA GLN A 160 6.77 -25.81 -9.98
C GLN A 160 6.40 -24.34 -9.69
N THR A 161 5.10 -24.03 -9.72
CA THR A 161 4.56 -22.70 -9.34
C THR A 161 3.54 -22.85 -8.23
N LEU A 162 3.12 -21.74 -7.60
CA LEU A 162 2.12 -21.79 -6.53
C LEU A 162 0.76 -22.29 -7.03
N ASN A 163 0.43 -22.04 -8.30
CA ASN A 163 -0.77 -22.56 -8.94
C ASN A 163 -0.91 -24.07 -8.74
N THR A 164 0.11 -24.86 -9.10
CA THR A 164 0.02 -26.32 -9.02
C THR A 164 -0.07 -26.84 -7.58
N LEU A 165 0.60 -26.18 -6.64
CA LEU A 165 0.53 -26.53 -5.22
C LEU A 165 -0.84 -26.24 -4.61
N ALA A 166 -1.45 -25.12 -4.98
CA ALA A 166 -2.73 -24.69 -4.44
C ALA A 166 -3.92 -25.44 -5.07
N ASN A 167 -3.77 -26.06 -6.24
CA ASN A 167 -4.86 -26.72 -6.97
C ASN A 167 -5.21 -28.14 -6.48
N SER A 168 -4.63 -28.62 -5.37
CA SER A 168 -4.98 -29.92 -4.79
C SER A 168 -5.30 -29.81 -3.29
N TRP A 169 -6.26 -30.59 -2.81
CA TRP A 169 -6.59 -30.65 -1.38
C TRP A 169 -5.40 -31.05 -0.52
N PHE A 170 -4.62 -32.02 -0.99
CA PHE A 170 -3.39 -32.45 -0.31
C PHE A 170 -2.33 -31.33 -0.29
N GLY A 171 -2.16 -30.61 -1.41
CA GLY A 171 -1.25 -29.47 -1.48
C GLY A 171 -1.67 -28.33 -0.54
N LYS A 172 -2.97 -27.98 -0.51
CA LYS A 172 -3.53 -27.02 0.45
C LYS A 172 -3.31 -27.46 1.90
N ALA A 173 -3.55 -28.73 2.22
CA ALA A 173 -3.31 -29.27 3.56
C ALA A 173 -1.82 -29.19 3.96
N ARG A 174 -0.91 -29.52 3.04
CA ARG A 174 0.55 -29.40 3.26
C ARG A 174 0.97 -27.96 3.51
N ILE A 175 0.47 -27.01 2.72
CA ILE A 175 0.72 -25.58 2.90
C ILE A 175 0.23 -25.12 4.27
N GLY A 176 -1.01 -25.49 4.63
CA GLY A 176 -1.59 -25.14 5.93
C GLY A 176 -0.80 -25.71 7.10
N LEU A 177 -0.39 -26.98 7.02
CA LEU A 177 0.39 -27.64 8.06
C LEU A 177 1.78 -27.04 8.21
N GLU A 178 2.46 -26.72 7.10
CA GLU A 178 3.75 -26.03 7.13
C GLU A 178 3.63 -24.67 7.83
N TYR A 179 2.63 -23.88 7.46
CA TYR A 179 2.42 -22.58 8.09
C TYR A 179 2.06 -22.71 9.58
N LEU A 180 1.25 -23.69 9.96
CA LEU A 180 0.89 -23.94 11.35
C LEU A 180 2.10 -24.30 12.21
N LEU A 181 2.96 -25.18 11.72
CA LEU A 181 4.10 -25.73 12.48
C LEU A 181 5.33 -24.80 12.44
N LYS A 182 5.63 -24.22 11.29
CA LYS A 182 6.89 -23.50 11.03
C LYS A 182 6.71 -22.02 10.75
N ARG A 183 5.48 -21.56 10.48
CA ARG A 183 5.20 -20.19 10.01
C ARG A 183 5.99 -19.81 8.76
N SER A 184 6.22 -20.80 7.91
CA SER A 184 6.94 -20.67 6.63
C SER A 184 6.04 -21.06 5.46
N GLY A 185 6.61 -20.99 4.25
CA GLY A 185 5.97 -21.46 3.04
C GLY A 185 4.94 -20.47 2.48
N PRO A 186 4.06 -20.94 1.56
CA PRO A 186 3.24 -20.05 0.74
C PRO A 186 2.22 -19.16 1.48
N MET A 187 1.88 -19.46 2.73
CA MET A 187 1.01 -18.56 3.51
C MET A 187 1.77 -17.39 4.17
N SER A 188 3.10 -17.49 4.24
CA SER A 188 3.98 -16.44 4.75
C SER A 188 4.59 -15.57 3.65
N MET A 189 4.55 -16.00 2.39
CA MET A 189 5.17 -15.24 1.29
C MET A 189 4.37 -13.99 0.90
N SER A 190 5.10 -12.96 0.45
CA SER A 190 4.51 -11.90 -0.38
C SER A 190 4.19 -12.47 -1.77
N PRO A 191 3.12 -12.03 -2.45
CA PRO A 191 2.89 -12.41 -3.85
C PRO A 191 4.06 -12.03 -4.77
N SER A 192 4.54 -10.79 -4.65
CA SER A 192 5.75 -10.30 -5.32
C SER A 192 6.95 -10.56 -4.42
N GLN A 193 7.82 -11.48 -4.84
CA GLN A 193 9.01 -11.86 -4.08
C GLN A 193 10.29 -11.33 -4.73
N LEU A 194 10.33 -11.31 -6.07
CA LEU A 194 11.48 -10.82 -6.83
C LEU A 194 11.06 -9.53 -7.54
N GLY A 195 11.93 -8.53 -7.46
CA GLY A 195 11.81 -7.25 -8.12
C GLY A 195 12.86 -7.09 -9.20
N ALA A 196 12.58 -6.26 -10.20
CA ALA A 196 13.62 -5.65 -11.01
C ALA A 196 13.29 -4.19 -11.28
N PHE A 197 14.29 -3.32 -11.23
CA PHE A 197 14.17 -1.92 -11.60
C PHE A 197 15.07 -1.62 -12.78
N ALA A 198 14.48 -0.97 -13.77
CA ALA A 198 15.14 -0.63 -15.01
C ALA A 198 14.82 0.81 -15.42
N ARG A 199 15.70 1.36 -16.26
CA ARG A 199 15.42 2.59 -16.99
C ARG A 199 14.67 2.21 -18.27
N SER A 200 13.62 2.95 -18.61
CA SER A 200 12.93 2.76 -19.88
C SER A 200 13.82 3.06 -21.09
N ASP A 201 14.81 3.94 -20.90
CA ASP A 201 15.78 4.34 -21.91
C ASP A 201 17.01 4.99 -21.22
N PRO A 202 18.17 5.09 -21.90
CA PRO A 202 19.40 5.62 -21.29
C PRO A 202 19.34 7.10 -20.85
N SER A 203 18.39 7.90 -21.36
CA SER A 203 18.27 9.32 -20.99
C SER A 203 17.68 9.51 -19.59
N ARG A 204 17.12 8.46 -18.98
CA ARG A 204 16.50 8.54 -17.65
C ARG A 204 17.57 8.62 -16.57
N PRO A 205 17.46 9.58 -15.62
CA PRO A 205 18.44 9.73 -14.56
C PRO A 205 18.38 8.58 -13.54
N HIS A 206 17.21 7.98 -13.36
CA HIS A 206 16.93 6.90 -12.40
C HIS A 206 16.05 5.82 -13.04
N ALA A 207 16.05 4.62 -12.46
CA ALA A 207 15.13 3.58 -12.86
C ALA A 207 13.68 4.04 -12.68
N ASN A 208 12.88 3.90 -13.73
CA ASN A 208 11.51 4.38 -13.81
C ASN A 208 10.53 3.28 -14.24
N LEU A 209 11.01 2.05 -14.36
CA LEU A 209 10.23 0.85 -14.55
C LEU A 209 10.50 -0.09 -13.37
N GLU A 210 9.44 -0.68 -12.85
CA GLU A 210 9.47 -1.67 -11.78
C GLU A 210 8.75 -2.94 -12.25
N TYR A 211 9.40 -4.08 -12.09
CA TYR A 211 8.86 -5.40 -12.41
C TYR A 211 8.61 -6.17 -11.13
N HIS A 212 7.41 -6.74 -11.03
CA HIS A 212 7.00 -7.57 -9.89
C HIS A 212 6.88 -9.01 -10.35
N VAL A 213 7.85 -9.84 -10.00
CA VAL A 213 7.86 -11.24 -10.41
C VAL A 213 7.25 -12.11 -9.32
N GLN A 214 6.22 -12.86 -9.72
CA GLN A 214 5.40 -13.67 -8.82
C GLN A 214 5.37 -15.11 -9.36
N PRO A 215 5.66 -16.14 -8.55
CA PRO A 215 5.60 -17.54 -8.99
C PRO A 215 4.15 -18.05 -9.01
N LEU A 216 3.20 -17.18 -9.37
CA LEU A 216 1.78 -17.43 -9.39
C LEU A 216 1.11 -16.62 -10.50
N SER A 217 -0.10 -17.02 -10.89
CA SER A 217 -0.95 -16.24 -11.79
C SER A 217 -2.44 -16.40 -11.48
N LEU A 218 -3.20 -15.36 -11.82
CA LEU A 218 -4.65 -15.17 -11.65
C LEU A 218 -5.09 -13.97 -12.50
N ASP A 219 -6.38 -13.88 -12.81
CA ASP A 219 -6.95 -12.80 -13.63
C ASP A 219 -6.93 -11.45 -12.89
N ALA A 220 -7.56 -11.35 -11.71
CA ALA A 220 -7.51 -10.17 -10.84
C ALA A 220 -7.27 -10.52 -9.36
N PHE A 221 -6.56 -9.65 -8.61
CA PHE A 221 -6.29 -9.90 -7.19
C PHE A 221 -7.59 -10.10 -6.42
N GLY A 222 -7.69 -11.23 -5.72
CA GLY A 222 -8.91 -11.67 -5.02
C GLY A 222 -9.64 -12.82 -5.70
N GLU A 223 -9.29 -13.12 -6.94
CA GLU A 223 -9.81 -14.27 -7.69
C GLU A 223 -8.93 -15.52 -7.51
N ASP A 224 -9.43 -16.66 -8.00
CA ASP A 224 -8.76 -17.95 -7.91
C ASP A 224 -7.47 -17.99 -8.74
N LEU A 225 -6.50 -18.78 -8.28
CA LEU A 225 -5.30 -19.07 -9.06
C LEU A 225 -5.66 -19.88 -10.31
N HIS A 226 -5.00 -19.59 -11.43
CA HIS A 226 -5.12 -20.42 -12.62
C HIS A 226 -4.78 -21.90 -12.35
N THR A 227 -5.39 -22.79 -13.13
CA THR A 227 -5.21 -24.24 -12.97
C THR A 227 -3.92 -24.78 -13.57
N PHE A 228 -3.19 -23.96 -14.33
CA PHE A 228 -1.94 -24.32 -15.02
C PHE A 228 -0.71 -23.66 -14.37
N PRO A 229 0.50 -24.23 -14.58
CA PRO A 229 1.73 -23.60 -14.12
C PRO A 229 1.99 -22.31 -14.90
N ALA A 230 2.20 -21.22 -14.17
CA ALA A 230 2.46 -19.90 -14.72
C ALA A 230 3.08 -18.98 -13.67
N PHE A 231 3.76 -17.94 -14.14
CA PHE A 231 4.24 -16.84 -13.33
C PHE A 231 3.73 -15.52 -13.90
N THR A 232 3.76 -14.48 -13.07
CA THR A 232 3.41 -13.10 -13.44
C THR A 232 4.66 -12.24 -13.37
N ALA A 233 4.87 -11.36 -14.36
CA ALA A 233 5.94 -10.37 -14.39
C ALA A 233 5.49 -9.05 -15.04
#